data_AF-A0A3B9P3N3-F1
#
_entry.id   AF-A0A3B9P3N3-F1
#
_cell.length_a   1.000
_cell.length_b   1.000
_cell.length_c   1.000
_cell.angle_alpha   90.00
_cell.angle_beta   90.00
_cell.angle_gamma   90.00
#
_symmetry.space_group_name_H-M   'P 1'
#
loop_
_entity.id
_entity.type
_entity.pdbx_description
1 polymer ?
#
loop_
_entity_poly.entity_id
_entity_poly.type
_entity_poly.pdbx_seq_one_letter_code
_entity_poly.pdbx_strand_id
1 'polypeptide(L)'
;MKVIADLCARYPNEAILYLDADTLALDLPGLQSQLSAPMMHLNEGALGTLNTKTERRTLRELNQKTFQGITTTAQSTMFNAGVIALPPGYGEAIEQAIALCDSYLETQAPPRLLEQLALSLALNKNHLLKEAQPFVAHYWSTKDLWIPYLKHWLEQHGATFEQRLHAIHTLDLKAYPYWVTRSNTARRLRKLLGR
;
A
#
# COMPACT_ATOMS: atom_id res chain seq x y z
N MET A 1 2.98 -9.24 5.40
CA MET A 1 3.54 -8.56 6.61
C MET A 1 4.80 -9.16 7.23
N LYS A 2 4.98 -10.50 7.36
CA LYS A 2 6.13 -11.09 8.10
C LYS A 2 7.52 -10.59 7.70
N VAL A 3 7.73 -10.29 6.41
CA VAL A 3 8.99 -9.71 5.94
C VAL A 3 9.30 -8.36 6.59
N ILE A 4 8.28 -7.55 6.90
CA ILE A 4 8.45 -6.25 7.55
C ILE A 4 8.84 -6.45 9.02
N ALA A 5 8.21 -7.41 9.70
CA ALA A 5 8.58 -7.79 11.07
C ALA A 5 10.05 -8.27 11.14
N ASP A 6 10.44 -9.16 10.23
CA ASP A 6 11.82 -9.61 10.08
C ASP A 6 12.80 -8.45 9.88
N LEU A 7 12.46 -7.46 9.04
CA LEU A 7 13.28 -6.28 8.81
C LEU A 7 13.39 -5.41 10.06
N CYS A 8 12.28 -5.16 10.75
CA CYS A 8 12.30 -4.41 12.02
C CYS A 8 13.14 -5.12 13.10
N ALA A 9 13.12 -6.46 13.15
CA ALA A 9 13.92 -7.22 14.09
C ALA A 9 15.43 -7.22 13.74
N ARG A 10 15.76 -7.29 12.44
CA ARG A 10 17.16 -7.27 11.97
C ARG A 10 17.78 -5.87 12.06
N TYR A 11 16.99 -4.83 11.83
CA TYR A 11 17.44 -3.44 11.79
C TYR A 11 16.63 -2.56 12.75
N PRO A 12 16.69 -2.79 14.08
CA PRO A 12 15.80 -2.15 15.05
C PRO A 12 15.98 -0.63 15.16
N ASN A 13 17.15 -0.12 14.77
CA ASN A 13 17.52 1.29 14.83
C ASN A 13 17.46 1.97 13.46
N GLU A 14 17.03 1.27 12.41
CA GLU A 14 16.95 1.83 11.06
C GLU A 14 15.50 2.09 10.66
N ALA A 15 15.33 3.08 9.80
CA ALA A 15 14.06 3.28 9.13
C ALA A 15 13.84 2.16 8.11
N ILE A 16 12.61 1.66 8.03
CA ILE A 16 12.23 0.62 7.06
C ILE A 16 11.32 1.22 6.01
N LEU A 17 11.61 0.93 4.74
CA LEU A 17 10.72 1.23 3.62
C LEU A 17 10.37 -0.07 2.88
N TYR A 18 9.09 -0.44 2.93
CA TYR A 18 8.52 -1.50 2.12
C TYR A 18 7.73 -0.90 0.95
N LEU A 19 7.94 -1.46 -0.23
CA LEU A 19 7.34 -1.05 -1.49
C LEU A 19 6.78 -2.26 -2.23
N ASP A 20 5.55 -2.13 -2.74
CA ASP A 20 5.03 -3.08 -3.72
C ASP A 20 5.80 -2.96 -5.06
N ALA A 21 5.83 -4.06 -5.81
CA ALA A 21 6.58 -4.13 -7.07
C ALA A 21 6.03 -3.20 -8.18
N ASP A 22 4.82 -2.69 -8.00
CA ASP A 22 4.15 -1.73 -8.88
C ASP A 22 4.22 -0.28 -8.36
N THR A 23 5.31 0.08 -7.71
CA THR A 23 5.59 1.44 -7.23
C THR A 23 6.75 2.10 -7.97
N LEU A 24 6.79 3.44 -7.95
CA LEU A 24 7.86 4.27 -8.48
C LEU A 24 8.28 5.29 -7.42
N ALA A 25 9.57 5.35 -7.13
CA ALA A 25 10.16 6.34 -6.25
C ALA A 25 10.17 7.72 -6.93
N LEU A 26 9.45 8.69 -6.37
CA LEU A 26 9.44 10.07 -6.87
C LEU A 26 10.43 10.96 -6.11
N ASP A 27 10.44 10.85 -4.78
CA ASP A 27 11.31 11.63 -3.89
C ASP A 27 11.57 10.90 -2.56
N LEU A 28 12.49 9.94 -2.58
CA LEU A 28 12.91 9.21 -1.36
C LEU A 28 13.62 10.09 -0.33
N PRO A 29 14.50 11.05 -0.70
CA PRO A 29 15.07 11.99 0.26
C PRO A 29 14.00 12.81 0.99
N GLY A 30 12.97 13.27 0.27
CA GLY A 30 11.82 13.95 0.85
C GLY A 30 11.06 13.06 1.82
N LEU A 31 10.77 11.80 1.44
CA LEU A 31 10.14 10.82 2.33
C LEU A 31 10.95 10.64 3.61
N GLN A 32 12.26 10.39 3.49
CA GLN A 32 13.14 10.17 4.64
C GLN A 32 13.17 11.38 5.57
N SER A 33 13.21 12.59 5.03
CA SER A 33 13.21 13.83 5.83
C SER A 33 11.90 14.03 6.61
N GLN A 34 10.79 13.44 6.15
CA GLN A 34 9.47 13.59 6.75
C GLN A 34 9.01 12.37 7.58
N LEU A 35 9.85 11.33 7.66
CA LEU A 35 9.58 10.07 8.35
C LEU A 35 9.72 10.20 9.88
N SER A 36 8.97 11.13 10.47
CA SER A 36 8.83 11.30 11.93
C SER A 36 7.69 10.47 12.53
N ALA A 37 6.85 9.90 11.68
CA ALA A 37 5.72 9.04 12.01
C ALA A 37 5.60 8.00 10.89
N PRO A 38 4.95 6.83 11.12
CA PRO A 38 4.74 5.84 10.08
C PRO A 38 3.95 6.46 8.94
N MET A 39 4.22 5.96 7.74
CA MET A 39 3.51 6.38 6.53
C MET A 39 3.02 5.15 5.79
N MET A 40 1.81 5.23 5.25
CA MET A 40 1.29 4.29 4.26
C MET A 40 0.98 5.04 2.96
N HIS A 41 0.72 4.35 1.85
CA HIS A 41 0.64 5.02 0.55
C HIS A 41 -0.41 6.15 0.49
N LEU A 42 -1.70 5.81 0.45
CA LEU A 42 -2.79 6.80 0.39
C LEU A 42 -3.86 6.48 1.42
N ASN A 43 -4.52 7.49 1.97
CA ASN A 43 -5.67 7.33 2.83
C ASN A 43 -6.92 7.08 1.96
N GLU A 44 -7.40 5.84 1.92
CA GLU A 44 -8.59 5.46 1.15
C GLU A 44 -9.89 5.97 1.81
N GLY A 45 -9.82 6.39 3.08
CA GLY A 45 -10.92 6.98 3.85
C GLY A 45 -11.39 6.09 4.99
N ALA A 46 -12.45 6.54 5.67
CA ALA A 46 -13.06 5.81 6.76
C ALA A 46 -13.89 4.62 6.22
N LEU A 47 -13.88 3.48 6.92
CA LEU A 47 -14.64 2.30 6.50
C LEU A 47 -16.13 2.59 6.27
N GLY A 48 -16.72 3.52 7.03
CA GLY A 48 -18.10 3.95 6.87
C GLY A 48 -18.40 4.78 5.63
N THR A 49 -17.39 5.42 5.03
CA THR A 49 -17.54 6.23 3.80
C THR A 49 -17.21 5.44 2.53
N LEU A 50 -16.61 4.26 2.70
CA LEU A 50 -16.17 3.37 1.64
C LEU A 50 -17.34 2.56 1.06
N ASN A 51 -17.46 2.58 -0.27
CA ASN A 51 -18.69 2.23 -1.00
C ASN A 51 -18.58 0.98 -1.89
N THR A 52 -17.48 0.24 -1.85
CA THR A 52 -17.41 -1.04 -2.55
C THR A 52 -18.14 -2.13 -1.75
N LYS A 53 -18.57 -3.19 -2.46
CA LYS A 53 -19.21 -4.36 -1.81
C LYS A 53 -18.29 -5.00 -0.77
N THR A 54 -16.98 -5.00 -1.03
CA THR A 54 -15.97 -5.59 -0.15
C THR A 54 -15.82 -4.77 1.13
N GLU A 55 -15.69 -3.44 1.01
CA GLU A 55 -15.59 -2.53 2.16
C GLU A 55 -16.81 -2.62 3.07
N ARG A 56 -18.02 -2.53 2.49
CA ARG A 56 -19.27 -2.66 3.28
C ARG A 56 -19.39 -4.00 4.00
N ARG A 57 -18.96 -5.10 3.36
CA ARG A 57 -18.97 -6.43 3.99
C ARG A 57 -17.93 -6.52 5.10
N THR A 58 -16.75 -5.94 4.89
CA THR A 58 -15.70 -5.86 5.91
C THR A 58 -16.18 -5.07 7.13
N LEU A 59 -16.75 -3.89 6.92
CA LEU A 59 -17.32 -3.09 8.02
C LEU A 59 -18.43 -3.85 8.74
N ARG A 60 -19.39 -4.44 8.03
CA ARG A 60 -20.47 -5.22 8.65
C ARG A 60 -19.92 -6.30 9.59
N GLU A 61 -18.86 -6.97 9.18
CA GLU A 61 -18.32 -8.10 9.90
C GLU A 61 -17.43 -7.72 11.09
N LEU A 62 -16.80 -6.55 11.03
CA LEU A 62 -15.83 -6.11 12.04
C LEU A 62 -16.32 -4.96 12.92
N ASN A 63 -17.38 -4.23 12.54
CA ASN A 63 -17.83 -3.04 13.25
C ASN A 63 -18.16 -3.34 14.73
N GLN A 64 -17.62 -2.50 15.62
CA GLN A 64 -17.70 -2.60 17.07
C GLN A 64 -17.07 -3.87 17.67
N LYS A 65 -16.37 -4.69 16.88
CA LYS A 65 -15.60 -5.82 17.40
C LYS A 65 -14.20 -5.36 17.76
N THR A 66 -13.67 -5.95 18.84
CA THR A 66 -12.35 -5.67 19.35
C THR A 66 -11.48 -6.91 19.24
N PHE A 67 -10.33 -6.77 18.61
CA PHE A 67 -9.31 -7.81 18.48
C PHE A 67 -7.96 -7.17 18.78
N GLN A 68 -7.08 -7.87 19.51
CA GLN A 68 -5.76 -7.36 19.87
C GLN A 68 -5.77 -5.95 20.50
N GLY A 69 -6.82 -5.64 21.28
CA GLY A 69 -7.02 -4.33 21.91
C GLY A 69 -7.47 -3.20 20.97
N ILE A 70 -7.76 -3.50 19.69
CA ILE A 70 -8.17 -2.53 18.67
C ILE A 70 -9.63 -2.77 18.30
N THR A 71 -10.46 -1.74 18.46
CA THR A 71 -11.86 -1.77 18.05
C THR A 71 -12.01 -1.21 16.64
N THR A 72 -12.58 -2.00 15.72
CA THR A 72 -12.91 -1.52 14.38
C THR A 72 -14.26 -0.79 14.41
N THR A 73 -14.32 0.41 13.84
CA THR A 73 -15.54 1.22 13.78
C THR A 73 -15.77 1.75 12.37
N ALA A 74 -16.90 2.43 12.14
CA ALA A 74 -17.13 3.15 10.88
C ALA A 74 -16.12 4.29 10.65
N GLN A 75 -15.48 4.80 11.71
CA GLN A 75 -14.47 5.86 11.66
C GLN A 75 -13.05 5.33 11.46
N SER A 76 -12.83 4.02 11.63
CA SER A 76 -11.57 3.36 11.31
C SER A 76 -11.13 3.71 9.89
N THR A 77 -9.96 4.32 9.77
CA THR A 77 -9.39 4.78 8.51
C THR A 77 -8.55 3.66 7.88
N MET A 78 -8.70 3.46 6.58
CA MET A 78 -7.94 2.47 5.83
C MET A 78 -6.97 3.18 4.88
N PHE A 79 -5.71 2.78 4.92
CA PHE A 79 -4.65 3.27 4.06
C PHE A 79 -4.18 2.15 3.12
N ASN A 80 -3.78 2.52 1.92
CA ASN A 80 -3.26 1.58 0.95
C ASN A 80 -1.90 1.00 1.39
N ALA A 81 -1.76 -0.33 1.41
CA ALA A 81 -0.57 -1.02 1.91
C ALA A 81 0.60 -1.14 0.91
N GLY A 82 0.49 -0.61 -0.30
CA GLY A 82 1.56 -0.73 -1.30
C GLY A 82 2.81 0.09 -0.99
N VAL A 83 2.75 0.97 -0.01
CA VAL A 83 3.91 1.65 0.59
C VAL A 83 3.74 1.60 2.10
N ILE A 84 4.79 1.19 2.81
CA ILE A 84 4.85 1.23 4.27
C ILE A 84 6.23 1.77 4.63
N ALA A 85 6.28 2.97 5.19
CA ALA A 85 7.50 3.57 5.71
C ALA A 85 7.41 3.66 7.23
N LEU A 86 8.42 3.17 7.93
CA LEU A 86 8.46 3.08 9.39
C LEU A 86 9.71 3.78 9.91
N PRO A 87 9.58 4.75 10.83
CA PRO A 87 10.73 5.14 11.64
C PRO A 87 11.16 3.98 12.56
N PRO A 88 12.35 4.05 13.17
CA PRO A 88 12.80 3.05 14.14
C PRO A 88 11.81 2.83 15.29
N GLY A 89 11.78 1.62 15.84
CA GLY A 89 10.96 1.28 17.01
C GLY A 89 9.51 0.84 16.73
N TYR A 90 9.13 0.63 15.46
CA TYR A 90 7.77 0.21 15.08
C TYR A 90 7.55 -1.31 15.00
N GLY A 91 8.53 -2.12 15.43
CA GLY A 91 8.44 -3.59 15.37
C GLY A 91 7.21 -4.16 16.10
N GLU A 92 6.92 -3.66 17.31
CA GLU A 92 5.75 -4.09 18.09
C GLU A 92 4.42 -3.78 17.37
N ALA A 93 4.33 -2.62 16.71
CA ALA A 93 3.13 -2.25 15.94
C ALA A 93 2.93 -3.18 14.73
N ILE A 94 4.01 -3.65 14.11
CA ILE A 94 3.93 -4.63 13.02
C ILE A 94 3.50 -6.00 13.53
N GLU A 95 4.02 -6.45 14.68
CA GLU A 95 3.56 -7.69 15.31
C GLU A 95 2.07 -7.61 15.70
N GLN A 96 1.63 -6.46 16.23
CA GLN A 96 0.20 -6.23 16.51
C GLN A 96 -0.63 -6.26 15.22
N ALA A 97 -0.14 -5.69 14.11
CA ALA A 97 -0.81 -5.75 12.81
C ALA A 97 -0.95 -7.20 12.31
N ILE A 98 0.09 -8.03 12.48
CA ILE A 98 0.05 -9.45 12.11
C ILE A 98 -1.01 -10.18 12.95
N ALA A 99 -0.95 -10.06 14.28
CA ALA A 99 -1.91 -10.72 15.18
C ALA A 99 -3.35 -10.24 14.93
N LEU A 100 -3.54 -8.96 14.59
CA LEU A 100 -4.84 -8.39 14.26
C LEU A 100 -5.38 -8.97 12.94
N CYS A 101 -4.53 -9.08 11.92
CA CYS A 101 -4.91 -9.69 10.65
C CYS A 101 -5.27 -11.17 10.81
N ASP A 102 -4.49 -11.91 11.59
CA ASP A 102 -4.79 -13.32 11.91
C ASP A 102 -6.16 -13.44 12.59
N SER A 103 -6.44 -12.57 13.56
CA SER A 103 -7.76 -12.51 14.21
C SER A 103 -8.90 -12.17 13.24
N TYR A 104 -8.66 -11.29 12.25
CA TYR A 104 -9.65 -10.98 11.22
C TYR A 104 -9.89 -12.14 10.25
N LEU A 105 -8.87 -12.94 9.95
CA LEU A 105 -8.97 -14.11 9.09
C LEU A 105 -9.85 -15.21 9.69
N GLU A 106 -10.03 -15.22 11.02
CA GLU A 106 -10.98 -16.11 11.72
C GLU A 106 -12.45 -15.67 11.58
N THR A 107 -12.70 -14.49 11.02
CA THR A 107 -14.05 -13.96 10.78
C THR A 107 -14.55 -14.28 9.36
N GLN A 108 -15.80 -13.90 9.05
CA GLN A 108 -16.33 -14.00 7.68
C GLN A 108 -16.01 -12.76 6.81
N ALA A 109 -15.13 -11.87 7.28
CA ALA A 109 -14.74 -10.70 6.52
C ALA A 109 -14.00 -11.12 5.24
N PRO A 110 -14.16 -10.40 4.11
CA PRO A 110 -13.43 -10.71 2.89
C PRO A 110 -11.92 -10.53 3.10
N PRO A 111 -11.06 -11.51 2.75
CA PRO A 111 -9.63 -11.46 3.05
C PRO A 111 -8.89 -10.33 2.34
N ARG A 112 -9.43 -9.86 1.20
CA ARG A 112 -8.79 -8.88 0.31
C ARG A 112 -8.30 -7.60 0.99
N LEU A 113 -8.98 -7.13 2.05
CA LEU A 113 -8.67 -5.85 2.70
C LEU A 113 -8.05 -6.01 4.08
N LEU A 114 -7.97 -7.24 4.61
CA LEU A 114 -7.67 -7.47 6.03
C LEU A 114 -6.24 -7.09 6.39
N GLU A 115 -5.27 -7.44 5.54
CA GLU A 115 -3.87 -7.07 5.76
C GLU A 115 -3.69 -5.55 5.80
N GLN A 116 -4.23 -4.86 4.80
CA GLN A 116 -4.17 -3.40 4.71
C GLN A 116 -4.90 -2.71 5.88
N LEU A 117 -6.07 -3.21 6.26
CA LEU A 117 -6.83 -2.67 7.39
C LEU A 117 -6.07 -2.89 8.70
N ALA A 118 -5.52 -4.07 8.93
CA ALA A 118 -4.78 -4.38 10.14
C ALA A 118 -3.54 -3.48 10.30
N LEU A 119 -2.77 -3.30 9.23
CA LEU A 119 -1.66 -2.33 9.20
C LEU A 119 -2.12 -0.90 9.48
N SER A 120 -3.20 -0.48 8.82
CA SER A 120 -3.75 0.87 9.00
C SER A 120 -4.11 1.13 10.46
N LEU A 121 -4.75 0.17 11.14
CA LEU A 121 -5.19 0.35 12.51
C LEU A 121 -4.06 0.24 13.54
N ALA A 122 -3.14 -0.70 13.36
CA ALA A 122 -2.01 -0.86 14.28
C ALA A 122 -1.00 0.31 14.17
N LEU A 123 -0.76 0.82 12.95
CA LEU A 123 0.16 1.93 12.74
C LEU A 123 -0.45 3.31 13.03
N ASN A 124 -1.78 3.45 12.92
CA ASN A 124 -2.46 4.74 13.15
C ASN A 124 -2.79 5.00 14.63
N LYS A 125 -1.90 4.59 15.54
CA LYS A 125 -1.97 4.94 16.95
C LYS A 125 -1.94 6.47 17.09
N ASN A 126 -2.87 7.02 17.88
CA ASN A 126 -3.02 8.45 18.10
C ASN A 126 -3.24 9.29 16.81
N HIS A 127 -3.74 8.68 15.73
CA HIS A 127 -4.00 9.38 14.46
C HIS A 127 -2.76 9.98 13.78
N LEU A 128 -1.58 9.38 13.97
CA LEU A 128 -0.30 9.89 13.46
C LEU A 128 0.12 9.29 12.11
N LEU A 129 -0.64 8.34 11.54
CA LEU A 129 -0.29 7.72 10.25
C LEU A 129 -0.43 8.75 9.12
N LYS A 130 0.65 8.91 8.33
CA LYS A 130 0.72 9.87 7.21
C LYS A 130 0.64 9.18 5.85
N GLU A 131 0.40 9.98 4.81
CA GLU A 131 0.40 9.53 3.41
C GLU A 131 1.78 9.65 2.77
N ALA A 132 2.21 8.59 2.09
CA ALA A 132 3.45 8.54 1.31
C ALA A 132 3.24 8.83 -0.19
N GLN A 133 1.99 8.98 -0.63
CA GLN A 133 1.60 9.25 -2.03
C GLN A 133 2.35 10.42 -2.70
N PRO A 134 2.76 11.50 -2.01
CA PRO A 134 3.58 12.55 -2.63
C PRO A 134 5.00 12.09 -3.03
N PHE A 135 5.55 11.07 -2.37
CA PHE A 135 6.94 10.64 -2.51
C PHE A 135 7.10 9.34 -3.31
N VAL A 136 6.05 8.52 -3.32
CA VAL A 136 6.03 7.24 -4.00
C VAL A 136 4.72 7.13 -4.77
N ALA A 137 4.83 6.96 -6.07
CA ALA A 137 3.70 6.62 -6.92
C ALA A 137 3.44 5.12 -6.84
N HIS A 138 2.17 4.72 -6.91
CA HIS A 138 1.76 3.33 -6.97
C HIS A 138 0.78 3.17 -8.14
N TYR A 139 1.18 2.40 -9.16
CA TYR A 139 0.49 2.35 -10.46
C TYR A 139 -0.47 1.16 -10.64
N TRP A 140 -1.01 0.62 -9.53
CA TRP A 140 -1.83 -0.60 -9.56
C TRP A 140 -3.06 -0.51 -10.49
N SER A 141 -3.62 0.70 -10.65
CA SER A 141 -4.81 0.94 -11.49
C SER A 141 -4.49 1.24 -12.96
N THR A 142 -3.22 1.50 -13.27
CA THR A 142 -2.71 1.83 -14.62
C THR A 142 -1.57 0.89 -15.05
N LYS A 143 -1.53 -0.34 -14.52
CA LYS A 143 -0.56 -1.38 -14.90
C LYS A 143 -0.52 -1.64 -16.40
N ASP A 144 -1.66 -1.51 -17.08
CA ASP A 144 -1.77 -1.67 -18.53
C ASP A 144 -1.01 -0.60 -19.33
N LEU A 145 -0.74 0.56 -18.73
CA LEU A 145 0.08 1.63 -19.30
C LEU A 145 1.54 1.49 -18.88
N TRP A 146 1.77 1.31 -17.57
CA TRP A 146 3.11 1.30 -16.99
C TRP A 146 3.92 0.04 -17.33
N ILE A 147 3.32 -1.15 -17.34
CA ILE A 147 4.07 -2.39 -17.59
C ILE A 147 4.69 -2.41 -18.99
N PRO A 148 3.95 -2.12 -20.09
CA PRO A 148 4.55 -2.06 -21.42
C PRO A 148 5.67 -1.01 -21.52
N TYR A 149 5.45 0.17 -20.91
CA TYR A 149 6.44 1.24 -20.88
C TYR A 149 7.74 0.83 -20.18
N LEU A 150 7.65 0.28 -18.97
CA LEU A 150 8.81 -0.18 -18.21
C LEU A 150 9.52 -1.33 -18.92
N LYS A 151 8.79 -2.26 -19.55
CA LYS A 151 9.39 -3.32 -20.36
C LYS A 151 10.18 -2.76 -21.54
N HIS A 152 9.59 -1.84 -22.29
CA HIS A 152 10.26 -1.21 -23.41
C HIS A 152 11.52 -0.46 -22.97
N TRP A 153 11.43 0.29 -21.86
CA TRP A 153 12.58 0.97 -21.29
C TRP A 153 13.69 -0.02 -20.87
N LEU A 154 13.34 -1.15 -20.24
CA LEU A 154 14.29 -2.21 -19.87
C LEU A 154 14.96 -2.88 -21.09
N GLU A 155 14.23 -3.02 -22.19
CA GLU A 155 14.75 -3.57 -23.46
C GLU A 155 15.75 -2.62 -24.13
N GLN A 156 15.57 -1.31 -23.97
CA GLN A 156 16.44 -0.29 -24.56
C GLN A 156 17.77 -0.08 -23.80
N HIS A 157 17.81 -0.34 -22.50
CA HIS A 157 18.92 0.09 -21.63
C HIS A 157 19.84 -1.05 -21.16
N GLY A 158 20.08 -2.02 -22.04
CA GLY A 158 21.03 -3.11 -21.83
C GLY A 158 20.46 -4.31 -21.06
N ALA A 159 21.18 -5.43 -21.14
CA ALA A 159 20.74 -6.70 -20.54
C ALA A 159 21.15 -6.85 -19.07
N THR A 160 22.13 -6.07 -18.61
CA THR A 160 22.69 -6.18 -17.25
C THR A 160 22.01 -5.21 -16.28
N PHE A 161 22.09 -5.52 -14.98
CA PHE A 161 21.56 -4.65 -13.93
C PHE A 161 22.33 -3.32 -13.88
N GLU A 162 23.65 -3.36 -14.05
CA GLU A 162 24.55 -2.21 -13.97
C GLU A 162 24.27 -1.19 -15.08
N GLN A 163 24.02 -1.66 -16.30
CA GLN A 163 23.65 -0.80 -17.43
C GLN A 163 22.33 -0.06 -17.16
N ARG A 164 21.33 -0.80 -16.64
CA ARG A 164 20.02 -0.24 -16.30
C ARG A 164 20.11 0.74 -15.13
N LEU A 165 20.94 0.44 -14.13
CA LEU A 165 21.17 1.33 -13.00
C LEU A 165 21.82 2.65 -13.47
N HIS A 166 22.80 2.59 -14.36
CA HIS A 166 23.41 3.80 -14.92
C HIS A 166 22.40 4.63 -15.73
N ALA A 167 21.52 3.96 -16.47
CA ALA A 167 20.49 4.60 -17.27
C ALA A 167 19.26 5.06 -16.50
N ILE A 168 19.07 4.70 -15.22
CA ILE A 168 17.78 4.89 -14.50
C ILE A 168 17.26 6.34 -14.52
N HIS A 169 18.17 7.31 -14.60
CA HIS A 169 17.85 8.73 -14.72
C HIS A 169 17.14 9.13 -16.02
N THR A 170 17.14 8.27 -17.05
CA THR A 170 16.43 8.47 -18.32
C THR A 170 14.97 8.01 -18.26
N LEU A 171 14.58 7.29 -17.20
CA LEU A 171 13.21 6.81 -17.03
C LEU A 171 12.27 7.99 -16.75
N ASP A 172 11.33 8.24 -17.66
CA ASP A 172 10.32 9.28 -17.46
C ASP A 172 9.22 8.77 -16.52
N LEU A 173 9.35 9.15 -15.25
CA LEU A 173 8.37 8.83 -14.22
C LEU A 173 7.02 9.52 -14.45
N LYS A 174 6.89 10.49 -15.36
CA LYS A 174 5.64 11.19 -15.66
C LYS A 174 4.99 10.75 -16.98
N ALA A 175 5.51 9.68 -17.61
CA ALA A 175 5.02 9.19 -18.89
C ALA A 175 3.51 8.87 -18.89
N TYR A 176 2.98 8.40 -17.76
CA TYR A 176 1.56 8.08 -17.59
C TYR A 176 1.02 8.48 -16.21
N PRO A 177 -0.30 8.63 -16.05
CA PRO A 177 -0.91 8.74 -14.73
C PRO A 177 -0.65 7.47 -13.89
N TYR A 178 -0.34 7.64 -12.61
CA TYR A 178 -0.20 6.51 -11.67
C TYR A 178 -1.56 5.97 -11.22
N TRP A 179 -2.60 6.81 -11.24
CA TRP A 179 -3.92 6.41 -10.80
C TRP A 179 -5.01 6.90 -11.73
N VAL A 180 -5.96 6.02 -12.03
CA VAL A 180 -7.19 6.36 -12.76
C VAL A 180 -8.39 5.62 -12.18
N THR A 181 -9.51 6.31 -12.05
CA THR A 181 -10.79 5.65 -11.80
C THR A 181 -11.34 5.07 -13.10
N ARG A 182 -11.63 3.76 -13.13
CA ARG A 182 -12.27 3.10 -14.28
C ARG A 182 -13.67 2.65 -13.94
N SER A 183 -14.63 2.98 -14.79
CA SER A 183 -15.99 2.44 -14.68
C SER A 183 -15.97 0.91 -14.85
N ASN A 184 -16.57 0.20 -13.90
CA ASN A 184 -16.77 -1.24 -13.99
C ASN A 184 -17.58 -1.63 -15.24
N THR A 185 -18.49 -0.77 -15.69
CA THR A 185 -19.28 -0.98 -16.91
C THR A 185 -18.38 -0.96 -18.15
N ALA A 186 -17.50 0.04 -18.26
CA ALA A 186 -16.55 0.15 -19.38
C ALA A 186 -15.58 -1.05 -19.43
N ARG A 187 -15.13 -1.55 -18.26
CA ARG A 187 -14.28 -2.74 -18.17
C ARG A 187 -15.02 -4.01 -18.58
N ARG A 188 -16.28 -4.19 -18.15
CA ARG A 188 -17.10 -5.35 -18.52
C ARG A 188 -17.42 -5.36 -20.02
N LEU A 189 -17.73 -4.19 -20.59
CA LEU A 189 -17.99 -4.04 -22.03
C LEU A 189 -16.76 -4.39 -22.87
N ARG A 190 -15.57 -3.90 -22.50
CA ARG A 190 -14.32 -4.26 -23.16
C ARG A 190 -14.09 -5.77 -23.19
N LYS A 191 -14.24 -6.43 -22.04
CA LYS A 191 -14.16 -7.89 -21.92
C LYS A 191 -15.20 -8.63 -22.78
N LEU A 192 -16.44 -8.14 -22.85
CA LEU A 192 -17.50 -8.70 -23.70
C LEU A 192 -17.20 -8.53 -25.20
N LEU A 193 -16.58 -7.42 -25.58
CA LEU A 193 -16.26 -7.08 -26.97
C LEU A 193 -14.91 -7.65 -27.44
N GLY A 194 -14.24 -8.47 -26.62
CA GLY A 194 -12.93 -9.06 -26.95
C GLY A 194 -11.82 -8.02 -27.16
N ARG A 195 -11.93 -6.86 -26.51
CA ARG A 195 -10.97 -5.75 -26.58
C ARG A 195 -10.41 -5.40 -25.21
#